data_AF-A0A5S4T5D3-F1
#
_entry.id   AF-A0A5S4T5D3-F1
#
_cell.length_a   1.000
_cell.length_b   1.000
_cell.length_c   1.000
_cell.angle_alpha   90.00
_cell.angle_beta   90.00
_cell.angle_gamma   90.00
#
_symmetry.space_group_name_H-M   'P 1'
#
loop_
_entity.id
_entity.type
_entity.pdbx_description
1 polymer ?
#
loop_
_entity_poly.entity_id
_entity_poly.type
_entity_poly.pdbx_seq_one_letter_code
_entity_poly.pdbx_strand_id
1 'polypeptide(L)'
;ATMFNVLTGFKFIAEKIQEFEEKHNHTYMFGFEESFGYLIKPFVRDKDAIQAVLLVAEIAAYYRSRGLTLADGIDEIFKEYGYFAEKTISVTLSGVDGAAEIKKIMDKFRDNAPSQFNQTDIVLTEDFLAQTASSKDGQTTLTT
;
A
#
# COMPACT_ATOMS: atom_id res chain seq x y z
N ALA A 1 5.23 -15.25 -3.92
CA ALA A 1 4.36 -14.81 -2.82
C ALA A 1 3.16 -14.08 -3.42
N THR A 2 2.00 -14.11 -2.76
CA THR A 2 0.79 -13.40 -3.20
C THR A 2 0.64 -12.12 -2.38
N MET A 3 0.46 -10.98 -3.04
CA MET A 3 0.18 -9.70 -2.38
C MET A 3 -1.34 -9.50 -2.28
N PHE A 4 -1.81 -9.11 -1.10
CA PHE A 4 -3.21 -8.76 -0.86
C PHE A 4 -3.30 -7.28 -0.53
N ASN A 5 -4.04 -6.55 -1.34
CA ASN A 5 -4.37 -5.16 -1.06
C ASN A 5 -5.66 -5.11 -0.23
N VAL A 6 -5.68 -4.28 0.80
CA VAL A 6 -6.83 -4.07 1.67
C VAL A 6 -7.02 -2.57 1.88
N LEU A 7 -8.19 -2.17 2.39
CA LEU A 7 -8.45 -0.77 2.76
C LEU A 7 -7.51 -0.30 3.89
N THR A 8 -7.34 1.01 4.00
CA THR A 8 -6.55 1.62 5.07
C THR A 8 -7.11 1.28 6.45
N GLY A 9 -6.21 0.87 7.35
CA GLY A 9 -6.53 0.46 8.71
C GLY A 9 -6.11 -0.99 8.97
N PHE A 10 -5.25 -1.18 9.96
CA PHE A 10 -4.67 -2.49 10.31
C PHE A 10 -5.70 -3.59 10.63
N LYS A 11 -6.95 -3.21 10.97
CA LYS A 11 -8.07 -4.14 11.14
C LYS A 11 -8.30 -5.04 9.91
N PHE A 12 -8.09 -4.53 8.69
CA PHE A 12 -8.31 -5.32 7.48
C PHE A 12 -7.17 -6.31 7.21
N ILE A 13 -5.94 -5.97 7.62
CA ILE A 13 -4.81 -6.91 7.64
C ILE A 13 -5.09 -8.02 8.69
N ALA A 14 -5.57 -7.65 9.88
CA ALA A 14 -5.94 -8.61 10.91
C ALA A 14 -7.07 -9.56 10.47
N GLU A 15 -8.06 -9.06 9.74
CA GLU A 15 -9.12 -9.88 9.15
C GLU A 15 -8.55 -10.90 8.15
N LYS A 16 -7.59 -10.51 7.30
CA LYS A 16 -6.91 -11.45 6.39
C LYS A 16 -6.08 -12.49 7.13
N ILE A 17 -5.39 -12.09 8.20
CA ILE A 17 -4.66 -13.03 9.05
C ILE A 17 -5.63 -14.09 9.62
N GLN A 18 -6.77 -13.65 10.17
CA GLN A 18 -7.79 -14.55 10.68
C GLN A 18 -8.35 -15.47 9.57
N GLU A 19 -8.66 -14.92 8.40
CA GLU A 19 -9.11 -15.70 7.25
C GLU A 19 -8.10 -16.82 6.89
N PHE A 20 -6.81 -16.48 6.85
CA PHE A 20 -5.75 -17.43 6.49
C PHE A 20 -5.58 -18.53 7.53
N GLU A 21 -5.71 -18.19 8.81
CA GLU A 21 -5.67 -19.15 9.91
C GLU A 21 -6.88 -20.09 9.92
N GLU A 22 -8.09 -19.57 9.67
CA GLU A 22 -9.32 -20.36 9.67
C GLU A 22 -9.46 -21.25 8.43
N LYS A 23 -9.13 -20.71 7.25
CA LYS A 23 -9.28 -21.43 5.97
C LYS A 23 -8.05 -22.25 5.61
N HIS A 24 -6.93 -22.05 6.29
CA HIS A 24 -5.63 -22.67 5.99
C HIS A 24 -5.21 -22.51 4.51
N ASN A 25 -5.56 -21.39 3.89
CA ASN A 25 -5.35 -21.17 2.45
C ASN A 25 -4.05 -20.40 2.15
N HIS A 26 -3.47 -19.71 3.14
CA HIS A 26 -2.23 -18.96 3.00
C HIS A 26 -1.41 -18.99 4.30
N THR A 27 -0.11 -18.75 4.17
CA THR A 27 0.77 -18.45 5.30
C THR A 27 1.04 -16.96 5.31
N TYR A 28 0.70 -16.29 6.41
CA TYR A 28 1.03 -14.87 6.58
C TYR A 28 2.55 -14.65 6.56
N MET A 29 3.00 -13.68 5.77
CA MET A 29 4.43 -13.37 5.63
C MET A 29 4.78 -11.99 6.19
N PHE A 30 4.02 -10.96 5.81
CA PHE A 30 4.31 -9.58 6.15
C PHE A 30 3.09 -8.71 5.87
N GLY A 31 2.86 -7.70 6.69
CA GLY A 31 1.75 -6.75 6.55
C GLY A 31 2.24 -5.36 6.91
N PHE A 32 1.85 -4.37 6.11
CA PHE A 32 2.40 -3.03 6.22
C PHE A 32 1.44 -1.97 5.69
N GLU A 33 1.64 -0.74 6.15
CA GLU A 33 1.00 0.48 5.65
C GLU A 33 2.08 1.54 5.38
N GLU A 34 1.84 2.45 4.44
CA GLU A 34 2.78 3.52 4.07
C GLU A 34 3.09 4.46 5.25
N SER A 35 2.14 4.57 6.19
CA SER A 35 2.23 5.33 7.44
C SER A 35 3.14 4.70 8.51
N PHE A 36 4.19 3.98 8.09
CA PHE A 36 5.20 3.35 8.95
C PHE A 36 4.66 2.25 9.89
N GLY A 37 3.60 1.56 9.48
CA GLY A 37 3.05 0.42 10.22
C GLY A 37 3.53 -0.90 9.65
N TYR A 38 4.07 -1.80 10.48
CA TYR A 38 4.58 -3.10 10.04
C TYR A 38 4.23 -4.21 11.03
N LEU A 39 3.99 -5.41 10.52
CA LEU A 39 3.80 -6.63 11.31
C LEU A 39 4.48 -7.81 10.60
N ILE A 40 5.49 -8.40 11.25
CA ILE A 40 6.32 -9.48 10.66
C ILE A 40 5.73 -10.84 11.01
N LYS A 41 5.25 -11.00 12.25
CA LYS A 41 4.65 -12.23 12.78
C LYS A 41 3.25 -11.94 13.32
N PRO A 42 2.26 -12.79 13.02
CA PRO A 42 0.86 -12.50 13.26
C PRO A 42 0.41 -12.73 14.72
N PHE A 43 1.33 -12.85 15.68
CA PHE A 43 0.97 -13.13 17.09
C PHE A 43 0.28 -11.94 17.77
N VAL A 44 0.40 -10.74 17.22
CA VAL A 44 -0.47 -9.60 17.50
C VAL A 44 -1.34 -9.30 16.28
N ARG A 45 -2.47 -8.63 16.51
CA ARG A 45 -3.41 -8.18 15.47
C ARG A 45 -3.30 -6.69 15.19
N ASP A 46 -2.11 -6.14 15.45
CA ASP A 46 -1.78 -4.72 15.30
C ASP A 46 -0.33 -4.59 14.84
N LYS A 47 0.10 -3.37 14.56
CA LYS A 47 1.47 -3.01 14.24
C LYS A 47 2.40 -3.39 15.40
N ASP A 48 3.62 -3.80 15.08
CA ASP A 48 4.64 -4.10 16.07
C ASP A 48 6.01 -3.55 15.64
N ALA A 49 6.34 -2.39 16.21
CA ALA A 49 7.61 -1.73 15.95
C ALA A 49 8.82 -2.53 16.48
N ILE A 50 8.66 -3.34 17.53
CA ILE A 50 9.76 -4.12 18.10
C ILE A 50 10.15 -5.24 17.14
N GLN A 51 9.17 -5.90 16.52
CA GLN A 51 9.44 -6.88 15.46
C GLN A 51 10.17 -6.23 14.27
N ALA A 52 9.73 -5.05 13.85
CA ALA A 52 10.36 -4.33 12.73
C ALA A 52 11.81 -3.93 13.05
N VAL A 53 12.07 -3.40 14.25
CA VAL A 53 13.43 -3.03 14.68
C VAL A 53 14.34 -4.24 14.75
N LEU A 54 13.85 -5.38 15.26
CA LEU A 54 14.63 -6.61 15.31
C LEU A 54 15.04 -7.06 13.89
N LEU A 55 14.08 -7.06 12.95
CA LEU A 55 14.35 -7.45 11.57
C LEU A 55 15.34 -6.50 10.89
N VAL A 56 15.21 -5.18 11.11
CA VAL A 56 16.17 -4.19 10.58
C VAL A 56 17.56 -4.39 11.18
N ALA A 57 17.66 -4.72 12.47
CA ALA A 57 18.94 -5.02 13.11
C ALA A 57 19.62 -6.27 12.50
N GLU A 58 18.83 -7.30 12.19
CA GLU A 58 19.32 -8.50 11.48
C GLU A 58 19.80 -8.17 10.06
N ILE A 59 19.03 -7.39 9.30
CA ILE A 59 19.42 -6.93 7.97
C ILE A 59 20.71 -6.10 8.03
N ALA A 60 20.83 -5.20 9.02
CA ALA A 60 22.03 -4.40 9.23
C ALA A 60 23.25 -5.29 9.56
N ALA A 61 23.08 -6.31 10.39
CA ALA A 61 24.13 -7.27 10.72
C ALA A 61 24.56 -8.08 9.47
N TYR A 62 23.59 -8.53 8.67
CA TYR A 62 23.85 -9.25 7.42
C TYR A 62 24.67 -8.42 6.44
N TYR A 63 24.27 -7.19 6.12
CA TYR A 63 25.04 -6.33 5.22
C TYR A 63 26.40 -5.96 5.80
N ARG A 64 26.48 -5.68 7.11
CA ARG A 64 27.75 -5.43 7.79
C ARG A 64 28.72 -6.61 7.67
N SER A 65 28.23 -7.84 7.73
CA SER A 65 29.06 -9.05 7.56
C SER A 65 29.69 -9.15 6.16
N ARG A 66 29.11 -8.47 5.17
CA ARG A 66 29.59 -8.36 3.79
C ARG A 66 30.45 -7.10 3.55
N GLY A 67 30.69 -6.29 4.59
CA GLY A 67 31.37 -4.99 4.46
C GLY A 67 30.49 -3.90 3.81
N LEU A 68 29.17 -4.09 3.82
CA LEU A 68 28.19 -3.18 3.20
C LEU A 68 27.35 -2.46 4.25
N THR A 69 26.72 -1.38 3.83
CA THR A 69 25.76 -0.59 4.61
C THR A 69 24.32 -0.95 4.25
N LEU A 70 23.34 -0.47 5.03
CA LEU A 70 21.93 -0.58 4.65
C LEU A 70 21.60 0.18 3.35
N ALA A 71 22.30 1.28 3.07
CA ALA A 71 22.12 2.03 1.83
C ALA A 71 22.54 1.20 0.61
N ASP A 72 23.66 0.47 0.72
CA ASP A 72 24.09 -0.46 -0.32
C ASP A 72 23.06 -1.57 -0.54
N GLY A 73 22.43 -2.05 0.53
CA GLY A 73 21.35 -3.03 0.45
C GLY A 73 20.09 -2.51 -0.26
N ILE A 74 19.72 -1.25 -0.01
CA ILE A 74 18.62 -0.60 -0.74
C ILE A 74 18.97 -0.46 -2.22
N ASP A 75 20.22 -0.08 -2.54
CA ASP A 75 20.70 0.01 -3.92
C ASP A 75 20.72 -1.36 -4.63
N GLU A 76 21.05 -2.44 -3.92
CA GLU A 76 20.95 -3.82 -4.45
C GLU A 76 19.49 -4.13 -4.83
N ILE A 77 18.52 -3.81 -3.96
CA ILE A 77 17.09 -4.01 -4.23
C ILE A 77 16.63 -3.19 -5.44
N PHE A 78 17.01 -1.91 -5.52
CA PHE A 78 16.61 -1.06 -6.65
C PHE A 78 17.23 -1.51 -7.98
N LYS A 79 18.47 -2.02 -7.97
CA LYS A 79 19.10 -2.56 -9.18
C LYS A 79 18.42 -3.85 -9.67
N GLU A 80 17.94 -4.69 -8.75
CA GLU A 80 17.30 -5.96 -9.07
C GLU A 80 15.85 -5.79 -9.51
N TYR A 81 15.06 -4.99 -8.78
CA TYR A 81 13.61 -4.90 -8.95
C TYR A 81 13.13 -3.59 -9.61
N GLY A 82 14.04 -2.63 -9.83
CA GLY A 82 13.72 -1.32 -10.36
C GLY A 82 13.51 -0.26 -9.28
N TYR A 83 13.40 0.99 -9.73
CA TYR A 83 13.31 2.16 -8.86
C TYR A 83 11.86 2.57 -8.66
N PHE A 84 11.51 2.89 -7.42
CA PHE A 84 10.22 3.42 -7.05
C PHE A 84 10.38 4.76 -6.33
N ALA A 85 9.57 5.75 -6.71
CA ALA A 85 9.56 7.06 -6.08
C ALA A 85 8.12 7.45 -5.75
N GLU A 86 7.91 7.85 -4.50
CA GLU A 86 6.59 8.23 -3.99
C GLU A 86 6.68 9.59 -3.30
N LYS A 87 5.59 10.37 -3.41
CA LYS A 87 5.41 11.61 -2.68
C LYS A 87 3.94 11.82 -2.32
N THR A 88 3.67 11.83 -1.03
CA THR A 88 2.33 12.14 -0.49
C THR A 88 2.16 13.65 -0.37
N ILE A 89 1.08 14.20 -0.92
CA ILE A 89 0.71 15.62 -0.83
C ILE A 89 -0.59 15.75 -0.05
N SER A 90 -0.51 16.27 1.17
CA SER A 90 -1.69 16.52 2.00
C SER A 90 -2.23 17.93 1.73
N VAL A 91 -3.40 18.01 1.09
CA VAL A 91 -4.11 19.27 0.85
C VAL A 91 -5.24 19.41 1.88
N THR A 92 -5.12 20.40 2.77
CA THR A 92 -6.13 20.67 3.79
C THR A 92 -7.04 21.81 3.35
N LEU A 93 -8.34 21.53 3.20
CA LEU A 93 -9.38 22.52 2.94
C LEU A 93 -10.27 22.63 4.17
N SER A 94 -10.19 23.77 4.87
CA SER A 94 -10.81 23.97 6.19
C SER A 94 -12.19 24.62 6.09
N GLY A 95 -13.01 24.40 7.12
CA GLY A 95 -14.35 25.00 7.25
C GLY A 95 -15.42 24.29 6.42
N VAL A 96 -16.66 24.81 6.51
CA VAL A 96 -17.82 24.26 5.80
C VAL A 96 -17.61 24.29 4.28
N ASP A 97 -17.01 25.36 3.77
CA ASP A 97 -16.67 25.51 2.36
C ASP A 97 -15.63 24.46 1.92
N GLY A 98 -14.72 24.05 2.81
CA GLY A 98 -13.72 23.03 2.52
C GLY A 98 -14.33 21.67 2.18
N ALA A 99 -15.35 21.24 2.93
CA ALA A 99 -16.04 19.98 2.65
C ALA A 99 -16.78 20.00 1.29
N ALA A 100 -17.40 21.13 0.95
CA ALA A 100 -18.05 21.31 -0.34
C ALA A 100 -17.05 21.29 -1.50
N GLU A 101 -15.89 21.93 -1.33
CA GLU A 101 -14.82 21.92 -2.34
C GLU A 101 -14.20 20.53 -2.51
N ILE A 102 -13.97 19.78 -1.42
CA ILE A 102 -13.52 18.37 -1.50
C ILE A 102 -14.53 17.54 -2.30
N LYS A 103 -15.82 17.66 -1.99
CA LYS A 103 -16.87 16.93 -2.72
C LYS A 103 -16.84 17.27 -4.20
N LYS A 104 -16.76 18.55 -4.54
CA LYS A 104 -16.70 19.04 -5.92
C LYS A 104 -15.48 18.51 -6.68
N ILE A 105 -14.32 18.43 -6.03
CA ILE A 105 -13.09 17.86 -6.63
C ILE A 105 -13.31 16.37 -6.91
N MET A 106 -13.84 15.61 -5.95
CA MET A 106 -14.08 14.18 -6.10
C MET A 106 -15.13 13.88 -7.18
N ASP A 107 -16.24 14.62 -7.20
CA ASP A 107 -17.28 14.50 -8.23
C ASP A 107 -16.69 14.77 -9.62
N LYS A 108 -15.86 15.83 -9.75
CA LYS A 108 -15.17 16.13 -11.01
C LYS A 108 -14.31 14.97 -11.50
N PHE A 109 -13.54 14.34 -10.62
CA PHE A 109 -12.70 13.20 -11.00
C PHE A 109 -13.52 11.97 -11.40
N ARG A 110 -14.67 11.72 -10.76
CA ARG A 110 -15.56 10.61 -11.13
C ARG A 110 -16.27 10.86 -12.46
N ASP A 111 -16.81 12.06 -12.64
CA ASP A 111 -17.60 12.42 -13.82
C ASP A 111 -16.72 12.67 -15.06
N ASN A 112 -15.48 13.12 -14.85
CA ASN A 112 -14.55 13.50 -15.91
C ASN A 112 -13.14 12.99 -15.61
N ALA A 113 -13.02 11.67 -15.41
CA ALA A 113 -11.73 11.03 -15.16
C ALA A 113 -10.75 11.29 -16.32
N PRO A 114 -9.48 11.62 -16.05
CA PRO A 114 -8.48 11.69 -17.09
C PRO A 114 -8.31 10.31 -17.74
N SER A 115 -8.00 10.29 -19.05
CA SER A 115 -7.63 9.08 -19.77
C SER A 115 -6.12 8.93 -19.95
N GLN A 116 -5.36 9.99 -19.70
CA GLN A 116 -3.91 10.04 -19.83
C GLN A 116 -3.32 11.12 -18.92
N PHE A 117 -2.08 10.91 -18.49
CA PHE A 117 -1.22 11.95 -17.94
C PHE A 117 -0.03 12.16 -18.87
N ASN A 118 0.09 13.38 -19.42
CA ASN A 118 1.04 13.68 -20.49
C ASN A 118 0.85 12.71 -21.68
N GLN A 119 1.83 11.83 -21.94
CA GLN A 119 1.79 10.81 -22.99
C GLN A 119 1.61 9.38 -22.44
N THR A 120 1.23 9.26 -21.16
CA THR A 120 1.03 7.97 -20.49
C THR A 120 -0.46 7.72 -20.31
N ASP A 121 -0.97 6.66 -20.95
CA ASP A 121 -2.36 6.24 -20.80
C ASP A 121 -2.65 5.78 -19.37
N ILE A 122 -3.85 6.09 -18.88
CA ILE A 122 -4.40 5.47 -17.69
C ILE A 122 -4.95 4.10 -18.09
N VAL A 123 -4.39 3.06 -17.48
CA VAL A 123 -4.78 1.66 -17.76
C VAL A 123 -5.85 1.14 -16.81
N LEU A 124 -5.99 1.76 -15.64
CA LEU A 124 -6.90 1.35 -14.58
C LEU A 124 -7.32 2.56 -13.75
N THR A 125 -8.62 2.67 -13.48
CA THR A 125 -9.20 3.62 -12.52
C THR A 125 -10.00 2.84 -11.49
N GLU A 126 -9.71 3.05 -10.21
CA GLU A 126 -10.38 2.38 -9.10
C GLU A 126 -11.18 3.40 -8.27
N ASP A 127 -12.47 3.13 -8.07
CA ASP A 127 -13.33 3.89 -7.16
C ASP A 127 -13.72 3.01 -5.97
N PHE A 128 -13.07 3.25 -4.84
CA PHE A 128 -13.30 2.52 -3.59
C PHE A 128 -14.67 2.83 -2.96
N LEU A 129 -15.33 3.94 -3.31
CA LEU A 129 -16.69 4.21 -2.84
C LEU A 129 -17.71 3.39 -3.65
N ALA A 130 -17.54 3.34 -4.97
CA ALA A 130 -18.40 2.57 -5.87
C ALA A 130 -18.04 1.07 -5.91
N GLN A 131 -16.89 0.69 -5.38
CA GLN A 131 -16.33 -0.66 -5.42
C GLN A 131 -16.11 -1.16 -6.86
N THR A 132 -15.63 -0.28 -7.74
CA THR A 132 -15.41 -0.58 -9.17
C THR A 132 -13.98 -0.32 -9.62
N ALA A 133 -13.47 -1.19 -10.49
CA ALA A 133 -12.26 -1.02 -11.28
C ALA A 133 -12.65 -0.88 -12.76
N SER A 134 -12.18 0.15 -13.45
CA SER A 134 -12.47 0.39 -14.87
C SER A 134 -11.17 0.42 -15.66
N SER A 135 -11.08 -0.43 -16.70
CA SER A 135 -9.96 -0.50 -17.64
C SER A 135 -10.47 -0.36 -19.08
N LYS A 136 -9.57 -0.47 -20.07
CA LYS A 136 -9.95 -0.53 -21.49
C LYS A 136 -10.82 -1.75 -21.84
N ASP A 137 -10.77 -2.80 -21.02
CA ASP A 137 -11.50 -4.06 -21.24
C ASP A 137 -12.90 -4.07 -20.60
N GLY A 138 -13.26 -3.00 -19.89
CA GLY A 138 -14.55 -2.84 -19.23
C GLY A 138 -14.43 -2.53 -17.74
N GLN A 139 -15.56 -2.67 -17.03
CA GLN A 139 -15.66 -2.41 -15.60
C GLN A 139 -15.87 -3.71 -14.82
N THR A 140 -15.14 -3.87 -13.72
CA THR A 140 -15.24 -4.99 -12.78
C THR A 140 -15.45 -4.48 -11.36
N THR A 141 -15.87 -5.36 -10.45
CA THR A 141 -15.89 -5.07 -9.01
C THR A 141 -14.48 -5.13 -8.45
N LEU A 142 -14.16 -4.28 -7.48
CA LEU A 142 -12.89 -4.38 -6.74
C LEU A 142 -12.83 -5.70 -5.97
N THR A 143 -11.63 -6.28 -5.92
CA THR A 143 -11.36 -7.52 -5.18
C THR A 143 -10.67 -7.28 -3.83
N THR A 144 -10.47 -6.01 -3.47
CA THR A 144 -9.86 -5.54 -2.21
C THR A 144 -10.88 -5.45 -1.09
#